data_AF-A0AAU9GDR9-F1
#
_entry.id   AF-A0AAU9GDR9-F1
#
_cell.length_a   1.000
_cell.length_b   1.000
_cell.length_c   1.000
_cell.angle_alpha   90.00
_cell.angle_beta   90.00
_cell.angle_gamma   90.00
#
_symmetry.space_group_name_H-M   'P 1'
#
loop_
_entity.id
_entity.type
_entity.pdbx_description
1 polymer ?
#
loop_
_entity_poly.entity_id
_entity_poly.type
_entity_poly.pdbx_seq_one_letter_code
_entity_poly.pdbx_strand_id
1 'polypeptide(L)'
;MEHKAKAPHTITIPVGTCTQSRLTTTESEVNVALSKLVAADESVEGRVLSILMSLEKKLRYIFDSFKKEMELQRIAASSLWELIQRYRIAMDVDVGYKCAQLYAVEPSEEIVQKYFIHYQVIIRSNKSQWWGIESMRSYVLTFRRECSKLNLEEETPFIRGDAFHKPIRFFIDLVDELFDYFFSMHLKLDCAARQLDPMDLDSLEHYQQLLQTNEDFEEYFMYNLSYCQCLRMPPKCPETRVYTAISHKSAAKKEAMEQAKRPRCDQRLSRMAARACQPVSSKETPETPEPVADPVAEAGKLRSIPLSTQFEDQLISERHTRLLVHQVKKAISQS
;
A
#
# COMPACT_ATOMS: atom_id res chain seq x y z
N MET A 1 -3.32 80.44 33.09
CA MET A 1 -2.86 79.51 32.03
C MET A 1 -3.33 78.11 32.40
N GLU A 2 -3.79 77.32 31.45
CA GLU A 2 -4.49 76.05 31.74
C GLU A 2 -3.53 74.85 31.67
N HIS A 3 -3.56 73.99 32.69
CA HIS A 3 -2.82 72.72 32.68
C HIS A 3 -3.56 71.68 31.85
N LYS A 4 -3.12 71.44 30.61
CA LYS A 4 -3.57 70.29 29.82
C LYS A 4 -3.11 68.97 30.45
N ALA A 5 -4.05 68.24 31.06
CA ALA A 5 -3.82 66.87 31.48
C ALA A 5 -3.50 65.98 30.26
N LYS A 6 -2.45 65.17 30.34
CA LYS A 6 -2.03 64.25 29.28
C LYS A 6 -2.51 62.84 29.65
N ALA A 7 -3.46 62.30 28.89
CA ALA A 7 -4.05 61.00 29.18
C ALA A 7 -3.01 59.85 29.08
N PRO A 8 -3.12 58.80 29.90
CA PRO A 8 -2.21 57.65 29.85
C PRO A 8 -2.37 56.89 28.54
N HIS A 9 -1.26 56.49 27.92
CA HIS A 9 -1.27 55.69 26.69
C HIS A 9 -1.68 54.24 27.01
N THR A 10 -2.92 53.88 26.66
CA THR A 10 -3.39 52.49 26.70
C THR A 10 -2.68 51.68 25.61
N ILE A 11 -1.67 50.90 26.00
CA ILE A 11 -1.00 49.96 25.09
C ILE A 11 -1.88 48.72 24.93
N THR A 12 -2.81 48.77 23.98
CA THR A 12 -3.55 47.58 23.53
C THR A 12 -2.59 46.67 22.77
N ILE A 13 -1.98 45.71 23.46
CA ILE A 13 -1.25 44.62 22.80
C ILE A 13 -2.29 43.77 22.06
N PRO A 14 -2.24 43.67 20.71
CA PRO A 14 -3.12 42.75 20.00
C PRO A 14 -2.69 41.32 20.37
N VAL A 15 -3.53 40.62 21.13
CA VAL A 15 -3.40 39.17 21.28
C VAL A 15 -3.74 38.56 19.92
N GLY A 16 -2.70 38.37 19.10
CA GLY A 16 -2.82 37.69 17.83
C GLY A 16 -3.50 36.34 18.05
N THR A 17 -4.64 36.14 17.41
CA THR A 17 -5.35 34.87 17.50
C THR A 17 -4.45 33.80 16.93
N CYS A 18 -4.03 32.85 17.77
CA CYS A 18 -3.23 31.69 17.37
C CYS A 18 -4.10 30.70 16.59
N THR A 19 -4.54 31.13 15.40
CA THR A 19 -5.32 30.34 14.46
C THR A 19 -4.38 29.46 13.66
N GLN A 20 -4.69 28.16 13.63
CA GLN A 20 -3.96 27.11 12.93
C GLN A 20 -2.55 26.83 13.49
N SER A 21 -2.47 25.82 14.36
CA SER A 21 -1.29 24.96 14.42
C SER A 21 -1.16 24.24 13.07
N ARG A 22 -0.41 24.82 12.12
CA ARG A 22 -0.17 24.26 10.77
C ARG A 22 0.83 23.09 10.78
N LEU A 23 0.77 22.23 11.79
CA LEU A 23 1.61 21.04 11.94
C LEU A 23 0.99 19.77 11.30
N THR A 24 0.07 19.95 10.35
CA THR A 24 -0.53 18.87 9.56
C THR A 24 -0.38 19.20 8.07
N THR A 25 0.64 18.62 7.45
CA THR A 25 0.80 18.63 5.99
C THR A 25 -0.06 17.53 5.38
N THR A 26 -0.79 17.82 4.31
CA THR A 26 -1.60 16.81 3.63
C THR A 26 -0.75 15.88 2.76
N GLU A 27 -1.23 14.64 2.58
CA GLU A 27 -0.68 13.66 1.65
C GLU A 27 -0.57 14.20 0.20
N SER A 28 -1.46 15.10 -0.19
CA SER A 28 -1.39 15.83 -1.47
C SER A 28 -0.19 16.79 -1.53
N GLU A 29 -0.03 17.65 -0.52
CA GLU A 29 1.09 18.61 -0.46
C GLU A 29 2.46 17.92 -0.42
N VAL A 30 2.58 16.81 0.32
CA VAL A 30 3.82 16.00 0.35
C VAL A 30 4.11 15.39 -1.02
N ASN A 31 3.12 14.82 -1.71
CA ASN A 31 3.31 14.29 -3.07
C ASN A 31 3.71 15.38 -4.07
N VAL A 32 3.13 16.59 -3.97
CA VAL A 32 3.52 17.74 -4.79
C VAL A 32 4.95 18.21 -4.49
N ALA A 33 5.36 18.24 -3.22
CA ALA A 33 6.72 18.61 -2.82
C ALA A 33 7.77 17.60 -3.34
N LEU A 34 7.55 16.31 -3.12
CA LEU A 34 8.40 15.23 -3.64
C LEU A 34 8.49 15.27 -5.17
N SER A 35 7.37 15.43 -5.87
CA SER A 35 7.36 15.50 -7.34
C SER A 35 8.14 16.71 -7.86
N LYS A 36 8.09 17.85 -7.17
CA LYS A 36 8.87 19.05 -7.53
C LYS A 36 10.36 18.90 -7.25
N LEU A 37 10.75 18.28 -6.14
CA LEU A 37 12.16 18.01 -5.80
C LEU A 37 12.83 17.15 -6.86
N VAL A 38 12.15 16.09 -7.31
CA VAL A 38 12.69 15.13 -8.28
C VAL A 38 12.60 15.65 -9.72
N ALA A 39 11.59 16.46 -10.05
CA ALA A 39 11.47 17.10 -11.37
C ALA A 39 12.34 18.36 -11.54
N ALA A 40 13.02 18.82 -10.48
CA ALA A 40 13.97 19.92 -10.55
C ALA A 40 15.36 19.50 -11.06
N ASP A 41 15.65 18.19 -11.11
CA ASP A 41 16.86 17.65 -11.73
C ASP A 41 16.61 17.25 -13.19
N GLU A 42 17.13 18.05 -14.11
CA GLU A 42 17.08 17.79 -15.56
C GLU A 42 18.19 16.83 -16.04
N SER A 43 18.96 16.21 -15.15
CA SER A 43 19.95 15.18 -15.50
C SER A 43 19.30 13.88 -16.02
N VAL A 44 20.13 12.95 -16.50
CA VAL A 44 19.66 11.59 -16.84
C VAL A 44 19.31 10.82 -15.56
N GLU A 45 20.09 10.98 -14.49
CA GLU A 45 19.87 10.32 -13.20
C GLU A 45 18.54 10.75 -12.56
N GLY A 46 18.26 12.06 -12.53
CA GLY A 46 17.00 12.64 -12.04
C GLY A 46 15.77 12.14 -12.79
N ARG A 47 15.84 12.04 -14.13
CA ARG A 47 14.78 11.42 -14.94
C ARG A 47 14.56 9.95 -14.59
N VAL A 48 15.64 9.17 -14.48
CA VAL A 48 15.55 7.75 -14.12
C VAL A 48 14.97 7.57 -12.72
N LEU A 49 15.40 8.37 -11.74
CA LEU A 49 14.86 8.39 -10.37
C LEU A 49 13.37 8.77 -10.33
N SER A 50 12.95 9.75 -11.12
CA SER A 50 11.55 10.17 -11.27
C SER A 50 10.66 9.03 -11.78
N ILE A 51 11.16 8.28 -12.77
CA ILE A 51 10.47 7.11 -13.32
C ILE A 51 10.49 5.96 -12.31
N LEU A 52 11.60 5.69 -11.63
CA LEU A 52 11.71 4.65 -10.60
C LEU A 52 10.72 4.88 -9.45
N MET A 53 10.59 6.11 -8.96
CA MET A 53 9.60 6.46 -7.93
C MET A 53 8.15 6.34 -8.41
N SER A 54 7.89 6.66 -9.69
CA SER A 54 6.57 6.49 -10.31
C SER A 54 6.22 5.01 -10.48
N LEU A 55 7.22 4.21 -10.86
CA LEU A 55 7.14 2.76 -11.01
C LEU A 55 6.98 2.05 -9.67
N GLU A 56 7.67 2.48 -8.59
CA GLU A 56 7.43 1.98 -7.22
C GLU A 56 5.95 2.13 -6.85
N LYS A 57 5.38 3.34 -6.99
CA LYS A 57 3.98 3.60 -6.67
C LYS A 57 3.03 2.71 -7.49
N LYS A 58 3.35 2.48 -8.76
CA LYS A 58 2.60 1.63 -9.67
C LYS A 58 2.68 0.14 -9.30
N LEU A 59 3.88 -0.36 -8.97
CA LEU A 59 4.14 -1.72 -8.50
C LEU A 59 3.40 -2.00 -7.18
N ARG A 60 3.51 -1.12 -6.18
CA ARG A 60 2.80 -1.27 -4.89
C ARG A 60 1.28 -1.38 -5.09
N TYR A 61 0.71 -0.48 -5.88
CA TYR A 61 -0.72 -0.51 -6.22
C TYR A 61 -1.13 -1.82 -6.91
N ILE A 62 -0.30 -2.34 -7.82
CA ILE A 62 -0.56 -3.62 -8.50
C ILE A 62 -0.46 -4.78 -7.52
N PHE A 63 0.52 -4.81 -6.61
CA PHE A 63 0.64 -5.83 -5.56
C PHE A 63 -0.60 -5.86 -4.66
N ASP A 64 -1.04 -4.69 -4.17
CA ASP A 64 -2.26 -4.54 -3.35
C ASP A 64 -3.54 -4.94 -4.11
N SER A 65 -3.57 -4.78 -5.43
CA SER A 65 -4.65 -5.27 -6.29
C SER A 65 -4.58 -6.79 -6.46
N PHE A 66 -3.38 -7.33 -6.75
CA PHE A 66 -3.14 -8.75 -6.92
C PHE A 66 -3.57 -9.56 -5.69
N LYS A 67 -3.24 -9.12 -4.47
CA LYS A 67 -3.71 -9.79 -3.24
C LYS A 67 -5.23 -9.88 -3.15
N LYS A 68 -5.95 -8.81 -3.51
CA LYS A 68 -7.43 -8.76 -3.48
C LYS A 68 -8.02 -9.70 -4.54
N GLU A 69 -7.44 -9.72 -5.72
CA GLU A 69 -7.81 -10.64 -6.80
C GLU A 69 -7.53 -12.10 -6.40
N MET A 70 -6.37 -12.40 -5.80
CA MET A 70 -6.03 -13.73 -5.27
C MET A 70 -7.00 -14.19 -4.17
N GLU A 71 -7.42 -13.28 -3.28
CA GLU A 71 -8.42 -13.59 -2.24
C GLU A 71 -9.81 -13.84 -2.84
N LEU A 72 -10.24 -13.07 -3.85
CA LEU A 72 -11.48 -13.33 -4.58
C LEU A 72 -11.45 -14.69 -5.30
N GLN A 73 -10.30 -15.04 -5.91
CA GLN A 73 -10.07 -16.35 -6.51
C GLN A 73 -10.12 -17.48 -5.48
N ARG A 74 -9.53 -17.28 -4.28
CA ARG A 74 -9.54 -18.24 -3.17
C ARG A 74 -10.94 -18.49 -2.62
N ILE A 75 -11.71 -17.44 -2.38
CA ILE A 75 -13.12 -17.55 -1.96
C ILE A 75 -13.93 -18.31 -3.02
N ALA A 76 -13.76 -17.96 -4.31
CA ALA A 76 -14.43 -18.64 -5.41
C ALA A 76 -14.02 -20.13 -5.49
N ALA A 77 -12.73 -20.46 -5.38
CA ALA A 77 -12.21 -21.82 -5.40
C ALA A 77 -12.70 -22.67 -4.22
N SER A 78 -12.92 -22.06 -3.05
CA SER A 78 -13.56 -22.74 -1.90
C SER A 78 -15.03 -23.07 -2.18
N SER A 79 -15.79 -22.12 -2.76
CA SER A 79 -17.17 -22.39 -3.18
C SER A 79 -17.27 -23.43 -4.30
N LEU A 80 -16.33 -23.44 -5.25
CA LEU A 80 -16.24 -24.47 -6.28
C LEU A 80 -16.02 -25.86 -5.66
N TRP A 81 -15.19 -25.99 -4.63
CA TRP A 81 -14.93 -27.26 -3.97
C TRP A 81 -16.20 -27.86 -3.35
N GLU A 82 -16.96 -27.04 -2.61
CA GLU A 82 -18.26 -27.44 -2.05
C GLU A 82 -19.31 -27.78 -3.13
N LEU A 83 -19.21 -27.19 -4.32
CA LEU A 83 -20.11 -27.47 -5.44
C LEU A 83 -19.74 -28.78 -6.14
N ILE A 84 -18.46 -29.04 -6.45
CA ILE A 84 -18.00 -30.31 -7.06
C ILE A 84 -18.32 -31.49 -6.13
N GLN A 85 -18.04 -31.36 -4.82
CA GLN A 85 -18.36 -32.39 -3.83
C GLN A 85 -19.86 -32.73 -3.82
N ARG A 86 -20.73 -31.71 -3.82
CA ARG A 86 -22.19 -31.92 -3.86
C ARG A 86 -22.68 -32.46 -5.21
N TYR A 87 -22.04 -32.08 -6.32
CA TYR A 87 -22.35 -32.62 -7.65
C TYR A 87 -22.03 -34.12 -7.74
N ARG A 88 -20.83 -34.53 -7.28
CA ARG A 88 -20.43 -35.94 -7.21
C ARG A 88 -21.43 -36.76 -6.38
N ILE A 89 -21.80 -36.29 -5.18
CA ILE A 89 -22.81 -36.94 -4.33
C ILE A 89 -24.17 -37.05 -5.02
N ALA A 90 -24.62 -35.99 -5.71
CA ALA A 90 -25.90 -36.01 -6.43
C ALA A 90 -25.90 -37.06 -7.56
N MET A 91 -24.81 -37.19 -8.31
CA MET A 91 -24.66 -38.21 -9.36
C MET A 91 -24.59 -39.64 -8.80
N ASP A 92 -23.82 -39.87 -7.72
CA ASP A 92 -23.67 -41.20 -7.13
C ASP A 92 -24.98 -41.75 -6.53
N VAL A 93 -25.86 -40.86 -6.03
CA VAL A 93 -27.16 -41.26 -5.45
C VAL A 93 -28.11 -41.83 -6.51
N ASP A 94 -28.16 -41.23 -7.72
CA ASP A 94 -29.07 -41.62 -8.80
C ASP A 94 -28.72 -43.00 -9.40
N VAL A 95 -27.47 -43.44 -9.28
CA VAL A 95 -26.97 -44.68 -9.89
C VAL A 95 -27.30 -45.94 -9.07
N GLY A 96 -27.54 -45.81 -7.75
CA GLY A 96 -27.43 -46.96 -6.83
C GLY A 96 -28.64 -47.32 -5.95
N TYR A 97 -29.31 -46.35 -5.31
CA TYR A 97 -30.08 -46.65 -4.09
C TYR A 97 -31.49 -46.03 -4.01
N LYS A 98 -32.46 -46.86 -3.60
CA LYS A 98 -33.85 -46.46 -3.26
C LYS A 98 -33.98 -45.62 -1.98
N CYS A 99 -32.99 -44.80 -1.63
CA CYS A 99 -32.89 -44.09 -0.35
C CYS A 99 -32.88 -42.56 -0.48
N ALA A 100 -33.37 -42.02 -1.60
CA ALA A 100 -33.41 -40.58 -1.91
C ALA A 100 -34.41 -39.74 -1.07
N GLN A 101 -34.78 -40.18 0.15
CA GLN A 101 -35.84 -39.56 0.97
C GLN A 101 -35.34 -38.77 2.20
N LEU A 102 -34.03 -38.69 2.45
CA LEU A 102 -33.46 -38.04 3.65
C LEU A 102 -32.66 -36.76 3.39
N TYR A 103 -32.38 -36.42 2.13
CA TYR A 103 -31.75 -35.15 1.75
C TYR A 103 -32.53 -34.52 0.61
N ALA A 104 -32.83 -33.23 0.74
CA ALA A 104 -33.26 -32.41 -0.38
C ALA A 104 -32.03 -32.13 -1.26
N VAL A 105 -31.74 -33.07 -2.17
CA VAL A 105 -30.62 -32.94 -3.12
C VAL A 105 -30.89 -31.74 -4.03
N GLU A 106 -29.94 -30.81 -4.07
CA GLU A 106 -30.02 -29.64 -4.95
C GLU A 106 -29.98 -30.11 -6.42
N PRO A 107 -30.84 -29.61 -7.31
CA PRO A 107 -30.83 -30.01 -8.72
C PRO A 107 -29.46 -29.84 -9.37
N SER A 108 -29.04 -30.82 -10.17
CA SER A 108 -27.74 -30.82 -10.85
C SER A 108 -27.52 -29.56 -11.71
N GLU A 109 -28.58 -29.06 -12.36
CA GLU A 109 -28.57 -27.80 -13.11
C GLU A 109 -28.29 -26.57 -12.23
N GLU A 110 -28.82 -26.51 -11.00
CA GLU A 110 -28.54 -25.41 -10.06
C GLU A 110 -27.08 -25.44 -9.61
N ILE A 111 -26.54 -26.63 -9.33
CA ILE A 111 -25.15 -26.81 -8.91
C ILE A 111 -24.21 -26.36 -10.04
N VAL A 112 -24.48 -26.75 -11.30
CA VAL A 112 -23.72 -26.33 -12.49
C VAL A 112 -23.83 -24.82 -12.73
N GLN A 113 -25.02 -24.23 -12.55
CA GLN A 113 -25.20 -22.78 -12.69
C GLN A 113 -24.43 -22.01 -11.60
N LYS A 114 -24.41 -22.50 -10.35
CA LYS A 114 -23.61 -21.93 -9.25
C LYS A 114 -22.11 -22.09 -9.53
N TYR A 115 -21.66 -23.26 -10.01
CA TYR A 115 -20.27 -23.48 -10.46
C TYR A 115 -19.85 -22.41 -11.48
N PHE A 116 -20.68 -22.19 -12.51
CA PHE A 116 -20.37 -21.20 -13.56
C PHE A 116 -20.26 -19.77 -13.00
N ILE A 117 -21.05 -19.39 -12.00
CA ILE A 117 -20.96 -18.08 -11.34
C ILE A 117 -19.59 -17.90 -10.64
N HIS A 118 -19.13 -18.88 -9.86
CA HIS A 118 -17.84 -18.80 -9.17
C HIS A 118 -16.65 -18.90 -10.16
N TYR A 119 -16.76 -19.74 -11.20
CA TYR A 119 -15.78 -19.79 -12.29
C TYR A 119 -15.67 -18.44 -13.03
N GLN A 120 -16.79 -17.73 -13.24
CA GLN A 120 -16.78 -16.38 -13.80
C GLN A 120 -16.13 -15.33 -12.89
N VAL A 121 -16.09 -15.52 -11.56
CA VAL A 121 -15.30 -14.65 -10.67
C VAL A 121 -13.81 -14.84 -10.96
N ILE A 122 -13.34 -16.09 -11.03
CA ILE A 122 -11.93 -16.43 -11.35
C ILE A 122 -11.50 -15.83 -12.69
N ILE A 123 -12.25 -16.08 -13.77
CA ILE A 123 -11.90 -15.58 -15.12
C ILE A 123 -11.91 -14.04 -15.19
N ARG A 124 -12.82 -13.36 -14.47
CA ARG A 124 -12.82 -11.89 -14.38
C ARG A 124 -11.64 -11.37 -13.56
N SER A 125 -11.25 -12.09 -12.51
CA SER A 125 -10.13 -11.74 -11.64
C SER A 125 -8.79 -11.88 -12.36
N ASN A 126 -8.56 -12.97 -13.10
CA ASN A 126 -7.40 -13.12 -13.99
C ASN A 126 -7.35 -11.98 -15.03
N LYS A 127 -8.48 -11.61 -15.62
CA LYS A 127 -8.56 -10.48 -16.56
C LYS A 127 -8.23 -9.13 -15.88
N SER A 128 -8.60 -8.94 -14.62
CA SER A 128 -8.25 -7.76 -13.82
C SER A 128 -6.74 -7.69 -13.56
N GLN A 129 -6.13 -8.80 -13.12
CA GLN A 129 -4.68 -8.96 -12.97
C GLN A 129 -3.92 -8.64 -14.28
N TRP A 130 -4.40 -9.13 -15.42
CA TRP A 130 -3.81 -8.84 -16.74
C TRP A 130 -3.76 -7.34 -17.05
N TRP A 131 -4.85 -6.60 -16.85
CA TRP A 131 -4.85 -5.13 -17.02
C TRP A 131 -3.88 -4.44 -16.06
N GLY A 132 -3.71 -4.98 -14.85
CA GLY A 132 -2.65 -4.58 -13.92
C GLY A 132 -1.27 -4.66 -14.57
N ILE A 133 -0.87 -5.85 -15.05
CA ILE A 133 0.45 -6.10 -15.66
C ILE A 133 0.67 -5.26 -16.92
N GLU A 134 -0.28 -5.23 -17.86
CA GLU A 134 -0.12 -4.48 -19.11
C GLU A 134 -0.02 -2.96 -18.85
N SER A 135 -0.73 -2.45 -17.83
CA SER A 135 -0.60 -1.05 -17.40
C SER A 135 0.71 -0.73 -16.65
N MET A 136 1.51 -1.74 -16.30
CA MET A 136 2.87 -1.60 -15.75
C MET A 136 3.95 -1.75 -16.83
N ARG A 137 3.71 -2.58 -17.85
CA ARG A 137 4.62 -2.80 -18.98
C ARG A 137 5.13 -1.50 -19.61
N SER A 138 4.25 -0.50 -19.76
CA SER A 138 4.60 0.83 -20.28
C SER A 138 5.60 1.58 -19.41
N TYR A 139 5.48 1.50 -18.08
CA TYR A 139 6.41 2.11 -17.13
C TYR A 139 7.76 1.37 -17.13
N VAL A 140 7.76 0.04 -17.12
CA VAL A 140 8.98 -0.78 -17.19
C VAL A 140 9.75 -0.51 -18.49
N LEU A 141 9.07 -0.48 -19.64
CA LEU A 141 9.68 -0.12 -20.92
C LEU A 141 10.23 1.32 -20.95
N THR A 142 9.58 2.25 -20.25
CA THR A 142 10.06 3.64 -20.16
C THR A 142 11.28 3.75 -19.24
N PHE A 143 11.29 3.02 -18.12
CA PHE A 143 12.43 2.91 -17.21
C PHE A 143 13.66 2.31 -17.92
N ARG A 144 13.51 1.15 -18.58
CA ARG A 144 14.59 0.53 -19.38
C ARG A 144 15.17 1.50 -20.43
N ARG A 145 14.33 2.32 -21.07
CA ARG A 145 14.78 3.33 -22.07
C ARG A 145 15.60 4.46 -21.45
N GLU A 146 15.20 5.04 -20.34
CA GLU A 146 16.01 6.08 -19.69
C GLU A 146 17.28 5.49 -19.05
N CYS A 147 17.20 4.31 -18.44
CA CYS A 147 18.36 3.58 -17.92
C CYS A 147 19.39 3.26 -19.02
N SER A 148 18.97 3.00 -20.26
CA SER A 148 19.89 2.78 -21.39
C SER A 148 20.69 4.02 -21.82
N LYS A 149 20.39 5.19 -21.26
CA LYS A 149 21.14 6.44 -21.45
C LYS A 149 22.15 6.72 -20.34
N LEU A 150 22.15 5.92 -19.26
CA LEU A 150 23.11 6.04 -18.17
C LEU A 150 24.44 5.41 -18.56
N ASN A 151 25.54 6.09 -18.21
CA ASN A 151 26.87 5.51 -18.28
C ASN A 151 27.15 4.72 -16.98
N LEU A 152 26.89 3.41 -17.01
CA LEU A 152 26.92 2.55 -15.81
C LEU A 152 28.33 2.31 -15.22
N GLU A 153 29.37 2.96 -15.76
CA GLU A 153 30.75 2.89 -15.30
C GLU A 153 31.19 4.17 -14.55
N GLU A 154 30.37 5.23 -14.56
CA GLU A 154 30.60 6.46 -13.78
C GLU A 154 30.60 6.23 -12.27
N GLU A 155 31.32 7.08 -11.54
CA GLU A 155 31.52 6.95 -10.09
C GLU A 155 30.53 7.80 -9.26
N THR A 156 29.30 8.01 -9.77
CA THR A 156 28.26 8.73 -9.02
C THR A 156 27.65 7.85 -7.92
N PRO A 157 27.13 8.46 -6.83
CA PRO A 157 26.35 7.74 -5.81
C PRO A 157 25.12 7.02 -6.38
N PHE A 158 24.56 7.50 -7.49
CA PHE A 158 23.41 6.88 -8.14
C PHE A 158 23.80 5.62 -8.95
N ILE A 159 24.92 5.67 -9.69
CA ILE A 159 25.43 4.52 -10.44
C ILE A 159 25.96 3.42 -9.51
N ARG A 160 26.76 3.79 -8.50
CA ARG A 160 27.47 2.82 -7.62
C ARG A 160 26.81 2.55 -6.26
N GLY A 161 25.86 3.38 -5.84
CA GLY A 161 25.31 3.36 -4.48
C GLY A 161 26.18 4.17 -3.52
N ASP A 162 25.67 4.34 -2.29
CA ASP A 162 26.37 4.99 -1.18
C ASP A 162 26.00 4.30 0.16
N ALA A 163 26.24 4.97 1.29
CA ALA A 163 25.91 4.46 2.63
C ALA A 163 24.41 4.21 2.88
N PHE A 164 23.53 4.81 2.08
CA PHE A 164 22.08 4.85 2.27
C PHE A 164 21.29 4.36 1.05
N HIS A 165 21.90 4.40 -0.14
CA HIS A 165 21.27 4.05 -1.41
C HIS A 165 21.94 2.85 -2.09
N LYS A 166 21.14 1.91 -2.60
CA LYS A 166 21.66 0.83 -3.46
C LYS A 166 21.98 1.37 -4.87
N PRO A 167 22.98 0.82 -5.58
CA PRO A 167 23.28 1.19 -6.97
C PRO A 167 22.05 1.05 -7.89
N ILE A 168 21.88 1.95 -8.86
CA ILE A 168 20.77 1.89 -9.83
C ILE A 168 20.67 0.54 -10.54
N ARG A 169 21.81 -0.15 -10.74
CA ARG A 169 21.89 -1.50 -11.32
C ARG A 169 21.01 -2.51 -10.55
N PHE A 170 20.97 -2.45 -9.21
CA PHE A 170 20.07 -3.27 -8.38
C PHE A 170 18.59 -3.04 -8.72
N PHE A 171 18.19 -1.80 -8.96
CA PHE A 171 16.80 -1.47 -9.31
C PHE A 171 16.46 -1.80 -10.77
N ILE A 172 17.44 -1.79 -11.68
CA ILE A 172 17.25 -2.32 -13.05
C ILE A 172 16.94 -3.82 -12.98
N ASP A 173 17.77 -4.58 -12.27
CA ASP A 173 17.60 -6.03 -12.13
C ASP A 173 16.27 -6.36 -11.40
N LEU A 174 15.99 -5.72 -10.25
CA LEU A 174 14.78 -5.93 -9.45
C LEU A 174 13.48 -5.58 -10.19
N VAL A 175 13.46 -4.51 -11.00
CA VAL A 175 12.26 -4.11 -11.74
C VAL A 175 11.86 -5.17 -12.77
N ASP A 176 12.85 -5.79 -13.40
CA ASP A 176 12.63 -6.83 -14.39
C ASP A 176 12.20 -8.14 -13.71
N GLU A 177 12.85 -8.54 -12.60
CA GLU A 177 12.43 -9.66 -11.75
C GLU A 177 10.98 -9.52 -11.26
N LEU A 178 10.56 -8.33 -10.83
CA LEU A 178 9.21 -8.07 -10.34
C LEU A 178 8.18 -8.10 -11.47
N PHE A 179 8.49 -7.56 -12.66
CA PHE A 179 7.61 -7.66 -13.82
C PHE A 179 7.38 -9.14 -14.20
N ASP A 180 8.47 -9.90 -14.29
CA ASP A 180 8.44 -11.31 -14.67
C ASP A 180 7.76 -12.17 -13.59
N TYR A 181 7.87 -11.83 -12.31
CA TYR A 181 7.10 -12.46 -11.22
C TYR A 181 5.59 -12.29 -11.42
N PHE A 182 5.09 -11.06 -11.58
CA PHE A 182 3.65 -10.81 -11.75
C PHE A 182 3.11 -11.46 -13.03
N PHE A 183 3.85 -11.35 -14.14
CA PHE A 183 3.50 -11.97 -15.42
C PHE A 183 3.45 -13.50 -15.32
N SER A 184 4.47 -14.13 -14.73
CA SER A 184 4.53 -15.59 -14.54
C SER A 184 3.45 -16.11 -13.59
N MET A 185 3.13 -15.37 -12.52
CA MET A 185 2.06 -15.74 -11.60
C MET A 185 0.69 -15.71 -12.29
N HIS A 186 0.40 -14.64 -13.03
CA HIS A 186 -0.83 -14.53 -13.81
C HIS A 186 -0.96 -15.64 -14.86
N LEU A 187 0.11 -15.97 -15.59
CA LEU A 187 0.09 -17.07 -16.57
C LEU A 187 -0.22 -18.42 -15.92
N LYS A 188 0.37 -18.72 -14.75
CA LYS A 188 0.05 -19.95 -14.00
C LYS A 188 -1.42 -20.01 -13.62
N LEU A 189 -1.96 -18.93 -13.06
CA LEU A 189 -3.36 -18.83 -12.62
C LEU A 189 -4.34 -18.90 -13.79
N ASP A 190 -4.04 -18.30 -14.94
CA ASP A 190 -4.92 -18.37 -16.11
C ASP A 190 -4.84 -19.72 -16.84
N CYS A 191 -3.66 -20.35 -16.91
CA CYS A 191 -3.54 -21.72 -17.41
C CYS A 191 -4.24 -22.74 -16.52
N ALA A 192 -4.11 -22.64 -15.19
CA ALA A 192 -4.79 -23.54 -14.24
C ALA A 192 -6.30 -23.28 -14.17
N ALA A 193 -6.76 -22.02 -14.26
CA ALA A 193 -8.19 -21.72 -14.39
C ALA A 193 -8.80 -22.38 -15.64
N ARG A 194 -8.08 -22.40 -16.78
CA ARG A 194 -8.45 -23.13 -18.01
C ARG A 194 -8.34 -24.66 -17.90
N GLN A 195 -8.18 -25.21 -16.70
CA GLN A 195 -8.15 -26.66 -16.44
C GLN A 195 -9.22 -27.09 -15.42
N LEU A 196 -9.99 -26.15 -14.83
CA LEU A 196 -11.02 -26.44 -13.83
C LEU A 196 -12.27 -27.10 -14.46
N ASP A 197 -12.44 -28.40 -14.21
CA ASP A 197 -13.60 -29.19 -14.63
C ASP A 197 -14.60 -29.37 -13.45
N PRO A 198 -15.93 -29.21 -13.65
CA PRO A 198 -16.95 -29.49 -12.63
C PRO A 198 -16.94 -30.89 -12.01
N MET A 199 -16.26 -31.86 -12.63
CA MET A 199 -16.08 -33.21 -12.11
C MET A 199 -14.73 -33.44 -11.41
N ASP A 200 -13.74 -32.56 -11.58
CA ASP A 200 -12.37 -32.81 -11.14
C ASP A 200 -11.93 -31.96 -9.95
N LEU A 201 -11.78 -32.61 -8.79
CA LEU A 201 -11.22 -31.99 -7.59
C LEU A 201 -9.70 -31.79 -7.69
N ASP A 202 -8.99 -32.58 -8.49
CA ASP A 202 -7.53 -32.60 -8.51
C ASP A 202 -7.00 -31.33 -9.22
N SER A 203 -7.63 -30.93 -10.34
CA SER A 203 -7.43 -29.62 -10.98
C SER A 203 -7.71 -28.45 -10.03
N LEU A 204 -8.75 -28.56 -9.19
CA LEU A 204 -9.14 -27.52 -8.25
C LEU A 204 -8.19 -27.45 -7.04
N GLU A 205 -7.70 -28.57 -6.52
CA GLU A 205 -6.69 -28.59 -5.46
C GLU A 205 -5.39 -27.97 -5.97
N HIS A 206 -4.95 -28.32 -7.18
CA HIS A 206 -3.78 -27.70 -7.80
C HIS A 206 -3.95 -26.17 -7.95
N TYR A 207 -5.13 -25.71 -8.36
CA TYR A 207 -5.43 -24.28 -8.44
C TYR A 207 -5.45 -23.61 -7.05
N GLN A 208 -6.00 -24.26 -6.02
CA GLN A 208 -5.95 -23.77 -4.64
C GLN A 208 -4.53 -23.70 -4.08
N GLN A 209 -3.63 -24.63 -4.44
CA GLN A 209 -2.21 -24.59 -4.10
C GLN A 209 -1.51 -23.38 -4.74
N LEU A 210 -1.80 -23.07 -6.02
CA LEU A 210 -1.29 -21.87 -6.70
C LEU A 210 -1.79 -20.55 -6.08
N LEU A 211 -2.92 -20.58 -5.36
CA LEU A 211 -3.50 -19.42 -4.69
C LEU A 211 -2.92 -19.15 -3.29
N GLN A 212 -1.94 -19.92 -2.81
CA GLN A 212 -1.33 -19.69 -1.50
C GLN A 212 -0.46 -18.42 -1.48
N THR A 213 -0.50 -17.68 -0.38
CA THR A 213 0.33 -16.48 -0.17
C THR A 213 1.76 -16.86 0.21
N ASN A 214 2.74 -16.20 -0.41
CA ASN A 214 4.14 -16.25 0.00
C ASN A 214 4.45 -14.98 0.81
N GLU A 215 4.67 -15.14 2.12
CA GLU A 215 4.91 -14.04 3.06
C GLU A 215 6.34 -13.47 2.92
N ASP A 216 7.34 -14.33 2.68
CA ASP A 216 8.74 -13.92 2.44
C ASP A 216 8.85 -12.96 1.25
N PHE A 217 8.08 -13.19 0.17
CA PHE A 217 8.02 -12.32 -1.00
C PHE A 217 7.37 -10.98 -0.69
N GLU A 218 6.34 -10.94 0.17
CA GLU A 218 5.75 -9.67 0.61
C GLU A 218 6.78 -8.81 1.35
N GLU A 219 7.51 -9.41 2.30
CA GLU A 219 8.57 -8.70 3.02
C GLU A 219 9.65 -8.22 2.04
N TYR A 220 10.19 -9.12 1.21
CA TYR A 220 11.19 -8.80 0.20
C TYR A 220 10.78 -7.63 -0.70
N PHE A 221 9.55 -7.66 -1.24
CA PHE A 221 9.00 -6.62 -2.10
C PHE A 221 8.88 -5.27 -1.37
N MET A 222 8.30 -5.26 -0.17
CA MET A 222 7.97 -4.02 0.55
C MET A 222 9.22 -3.25 1.03
N TYR A 223 10.28 -3.97 1.39
CA TYR A 223 11.56 -3.38 1.80
C TYR A 223 12.46 -3.02 0.61
N ASN A 224 12.63 -3.89 -0.40
CA ASN A 224 13.67 -3.72 -1.41
C ASN A 224 13.33 -2.75 -2.56
N LEU A 225 12.05 -2.49 -2.84
CA LEU A 225 11.63 -1.72 -4.02
C LEU A 225 12.02 -0.23 -4.02
N SER A 226 12.36 0.35 -2.87
CA SER A 226 12.60 1.80 -2.77
C SER A 226 14.05 2.21 -2.90
N TYR A 227 14.30 3.21 -3.74
CA TYR A 227 15.61 3.87 -3.85
C TYR A 227 16.04 4.55 -2.54
N CYS A 228 15.18 5.41 -1.98
CA CYS A 228 15.46 6.18 -0.77
C CYS A 228 14.23 6.25 0.14
N GLN A 229 14.40 6.04 1.45
CA GLN A 229 13.30 6.16 2.42
C GLN A 229 12.81 7.62 2.56
N CYS A 230 13.70 8.61 2.44
CA CYS A 230 13.36 10.03 2.50
C CYS A 230 12.51 10.52 1.31
N LEU A 231 12.46 9.74 0.23
CA LEU A 231 11.61 9.99 -0.95
C LEU A 231 10.26 9.25 -0.89
N ARG A 232 10.02 8.42 0.14
CA ARG A 232 8.69 7.91 0.45
C ARG A 232 7.83 9.01 1.08
N MET A 233 6.52 8.83 1.02
CA MET A 233 5.61 9.56 1.90
C MET A 233 5.84 9.11 3.35
N PRO A 234 6.00 10.01 4.33
CA PRO A 234 6.21 9.63 5.72
C PRO A 234 5.00 8.85 6.24
N PRO A 235 5.19 7.95 7.24
CA PRO A 235 4.09 7.19 7.80
C PRO A 235 3.03 8.14 8.36
N LYS A 236 1.76 7.84 8.06
CA LYS A 236 0.64 8.62 8.59
C LYS A 236 0.71 8.60 10.10
N CYS A 237 0.72 9.79 10.72
CA CYS A 237 0.65 9.90 12.17
C CYS A 237 -0.52 9.03 12.68
N PRO A 238 -0.31 8.17 13.70
CA PRO A 238 -1.37 7.28 14.16
C PRO A 238 -2.59 8.11 14.50
N GLU A 239 -3.77 7.68 14.04
CA GLU A 239 -5.00 8.43 14.25
C GLU A 239 -5.17 8.70 15.73
N THR A 240 -4.94 9.97 16.11
CA THR A 240 -5.13 10.41 17.48
C THR A 240 -6.62 10.36 17.70
N ARG A 241 -7.12 9.23 18.23
CA ARG A 241 -8.52 9.05 18.59
C ARG A 241 -8.92 10.26 19.43
N VAL A 242 -9.65 11.18 18.81
CA VAL A 242 -10.08 12.42 19.45
C VAL A 242 -11.10 12.00 20.49
N TYR A 243 -10.62 11.78 21.72
CA TYR A 243 -11.46 11.47 22.86
C TYR A 243 -12.42 12.64 23.07
N THR A 244 -13.63 12.52 22.56
CA THR A 244 -14.75 13.46 22.68
C THR A 244 -15.28 13.58 24.13
N ALA A 245 -14.49 13.15 25.11
CA ALA A 245 -14.67 13.35 26.54
C ALA A 245 -14.08 14.69 27.06
N ILE A 246 -13.47 15.51 26.19
CA ILE A 246 -12.87 16.82 26.55
C ILE A 246 -13.87 17.97 26.33
N SER A 247 -15.02 17.88 26.98
CA SER A 247 -15.94 19.02 27.20
C SER A 247 -16.10 19.30 28.70
N HIS A 248 -16.69 18.36 29.43
CA HIS A 248 -16.92 18.52 30.88
C HIS A 248 -15.62 18.45 31.71
N LYS A 249 -14.69 17.55 31.36
CA LYS A 249 -13.42 17.42 32.09
C LYS A 249 -12.46 18.60 31.90
N SER A 250 -12.53 19.32 30.77
CA SER A 250 -11.70 20.51 30.52
C SER A 250 -12.20 21.74 31.28
N ALA A 251 -13.52 21.91 31.46
CA ALA A 251 -14.08 22.94 32.32
C ALA A 251 -13.65 22.75 33.78
N ALA A 252 -13.94 21.57 34.36
CA ALA A 252 -13.56 21.25 35.74
C ALA A 252 -12.04 21.33 35.99
N LYS A 253 -11.21 20.89 35.04
CA LYS A 253 -9.74 21.00 35.15
C LYS A 253 -9.25 22.45 35.04
N LYS A 254 -9.88 23.31 34.23
CA LYS A 254 -9.60 24.75 34.21
C LYS A 254 -9.97 25.39 35.55
N GLU A 255 -11.17 25.12 36.05
CA GLU A 255 -11.65 25.70 37.31
C GLU A 255 -10.81 25.26 38.52
N ALA A 256 -10.48 23.98 38.65
CA ALA A 256 -9.56 23.50 39.68
C ALA A 256 -8.16 24.12 39.55
N MET A 257 -7.67 24.36 38.32
CA MET A 257 -6.39 25.04 38.10
C MET A 257 -6.47 26.55 38.39
N GLU A 258 -7.59 27.22 38.16
CA GLU A 258 -7.84 28.61 38.59
C GLU A 258 -7.86 28.69 40.12
N GLN A 259 -8.62 27.83 40.80
CA GLN A 259 -8.69 27.76 42.25
C GLN A 259 -7.31 27.46 42.87
N ALA A 260 -6.52 26.55 42.31
CA ALA A 260 -5.15 26.28 42.75
C ALA A 260 -4.14 27.41 42.44
N LYS A 261 -4.43 28.28 41.46
CA LYS A 261 -3.62 29.47 41.14
C LYS A 261 -3.92 30.65 42.06
N ARG A 262 -5.17 30.84 42.52
CA ARG A 262 -5.55 31.96 43.41
C ARG A 262 -4.57 32.18 44.56
N PRO A 263 -4.26 31.21 45.45
CA PRO A 263 -3.32 31.45 46.55
C PRO A 263 -1.90 31.80 46.10
N ARG A 264 -1.47 31.41 44.89
CA ARG A 264 -0.20 31.88 44.30
C ARG A 264 -0.29 33.32 43.78
N CYS A 265 -1.42 33.73 43.21
CA CYS A 265 -1.68 35.12 42.83
C CYS A 265 -1.81 36.03 44.06
N ASP A 266 -2.53 35.59 45.09
CA ASP A 266 -2.73 36.33 46.33
C ASP A 266 -1.38 36.50 47.07
N GLN A 267 -0.61 35.41 47.23
CA GLN A 267 0.74 35.49 47.77
C GLN A 267 1.67 36.37 46.90
N ARG A 268 1.50 36.39 45.57
CA ARG A 268 2.25 37.29 44.68
C ARG A 268 1.84 38.75 44.86
N LEU A 269 0.56 39.05 45.06
CA LEU A 269 0.06 40.40 45.39
C LEU A 269 0.62 40.87 46.74
N SER A 270 0.54 40.04 47.79
CA SER A 270 1.16 40.35 49.09
C SER A 270 2.67 40.58 48.97
N ARG A 271 3.38 39.76 48.17
CA ARG A 271 4.82 39.95 47.90
C ARG A 271 5.13 41.21 47.09
N MET A 272 4.26 41.64 46.17
CA MET A 272 4.45 42.89 45.43
C MET A 272 4.16 44.11 46.32
N ALA A 273 3.13 44.05 47.17
CA ALA A 273 2.87 45.07 48.18
C ALA A 273 4.05 45.22 49.15
N ALA A 274 4.61 44.10 49.65
CA ALA A 274 5.80 44.12 50.50
C ALA A 274 7.07 44.61 49.77
N ARG A 275 7.24 44.27 48.48
CA ARG A 275 8.40 44.71 47.67
C ARG A 275 8.33 46.17 47.22
N ALA A 276 7.17 46.83 47.29
CA ALA A 276 7.08 48.26 47.05
C ALA A 276 7.90 49.11 48.05
N CYS A 277 8.37 48.50 49.16
CA CYS A 277 9.12 49.16 50.22
C CYS A 277 10.66 48.89 50.19
N GLN A 278 11.22 48.22 49.17
CA GLN A 278 12.68 47.91 49.15
C GLN A 278 13.34 48.04 47.75
N PRO A 279 14.52 48.68 47.64
CA PRO A 279 15.28 48.82 46.39
C PRO A 279 16.09 47.55 46.03
N VAL A 280 16.63 47.50 44.79
CA VAL A 280 17.15 46.29 44.13
C VAL A 280 18.64 46.43 43.74
N SER A 281 19.37 45.31 43.68
CA SER A 281 20.70 45.15 43.06
C SER A 281 20.72 43.95 42.07
N SER A 282 21.73 43.79 41.22
CA SER A 282 21.64 43.14 39.88
C SER A 282 22.86 42.28 39.43
N LYS A 283 22.79 41.72 38.19
CA LYS A 283 23.81 40.97 37.36
C LYS A 283 23.69 39.40 37.38
N GLU A 284 23.55 38.62 36.27
CA GLU A 284 24.43 38.17 35.12
C GLU A 284 25.08 36.76 35.37
N THR A 285 25.46 35.85 34.43
CA THR A 285 25.35 35.62 32.94
C THR A 285 25.72 34.12 32.59
N PRO A 286 25.36 33.52 31.41
CA PRO A 286 25.52 32.05 31.12
C PRO A 286 26.46 31.64 29.94
N GLU A 287 26.75 30.34 29.72
CA GLU A 287 27.64 29.75 28.66
C GLU A 287 27.33 28.26 28.22
N THR A 288 27.98 27.71 27.16
CA THR A 288 27.80 26.35 26.47
C THR A 288 28.96 26.10 25.43
N PRO A 289 29.10 25.07 24.50
CA PRO A 289 28.39 23.81 24.08
C PRO A 289 29.32 22.54 23.82
N GLU A 290 28.95 21.56 22.92
CA GLU A 290 29.76 20.69 21.96
C GLU A 290 29.40 19.15 21.78
N PRO A 291 29.77 18.43 20.64
CA PRO A 291 29.18 17.13 20.13
C PRO A 291 30.19 15.99 19.62
N VAL A 292 29.77 14.94 18.84
CA VAL A 292 30.57 14.02 17.90
C VAL A 292 29.72 12.96 17.05
N ALA A 293 30.30 12.12 16.13
CA ALA A 293 29.76 11.56 14.83
C ALA A 293 29.64 9.99 14.55
N ASP A 294 29.55 9.54 13.25
CA ASP A 294 29.09 8.23 12.64
C ASP A 294 30.15 7.19 12.07
N PRO A 295 29.76 5.97 11.54
CA PRO A 295 30.18 5.45 10.18
C PRO A 295 29.25 4.39 9.41
N VAL A 296 29.79 3.64 8.39
CA VAL A 296 29.15 2.92 7.20
C VAL A 296 29.49 1.36 7.16
N ALA A 297 29.10 0.34 6.32
CA ALA A 297 28.63 0.03 4.90
C ALA A 297 27.74 -1.29 4.81
N GLU A 298 27.49 -2.12 3.74
CA GLU A 298 27.93 -2.36 2.31
C GLU A 298 26.88 -3.21 1.45
N ALA A 299 27.19 -3.87 0.28
CA ALA A 299 26.19 -4.50 -0.67
C ALA A 299 26.64 -5.69 -1.62
N GLY A 300 25.70 -6.31 -2.41
CA GLY A 300 25.91 -7.46 -3.35
C GLY A 300 24.92 -7.60 -4.56
N LYS A 301 25.09 -8.57 -5.50
CA LYS A 301 24.54 -8.52 -6.91
C LYS A 301 24.42 -9.88 -7.69
N LEU A 302 23.52 -10.04 -8.69
CA LEU A 302 23.50 -11.16 -9.69
C LEU A 302 22.85 -10.83 -11.08
N ARG A 303 22.40 -11.80 -11.92
CA ARG A 303 22.06 -11.67 -13.39
C ARG A 303 20.82 -12.49 -13.86
N SER A 304 20.20 -12.10 -14.99
CA SER A 304 19.08 -12.79 -15.68
C SER A 304 19.23 -12.92 -17.23
N ILE A 305 18.32 -13.65 -17.90
CA ILE A 305 18.23 -13.90 -19.38
C ILE A 305 16.73 -13.99 -19.81
N PRO A 306 16.30 -13.42 -20.97
CA PRO A 306 14.88 -13.33 -21.37
C PRO A 306 14.41 -14.33 -22.45
N LEU A 307 13.10 -14.46 -22.65
CA LEU A 307 12.47 -15.03 -23.87
C LEU A 307 11.05 -14.47 -24.13
N SER A 308 10.45 -14.78 -25.29
CA SER A 308 9.31 -14.02 -25.85
C SER A 308 8.30 -14.89 -26.63
N THR A 309 7.05 -14.91 -26.15
CA THR A 309 5.84 -15.37 -26.87
C THR A 309 4.63 -14.60 -26.32
N GLN A 310 3.81 -13.98 -27.17
CA GLN A 310 2.69 -13.14 -26.68
C GLN A 310 1.47 -13.01 -27.64
N PHE A 311 1.34 -13.89 -28.63
CA PHE A 311 0.27 -13.81 -29.65
C PHE A 311 -0.60 -15.07 -29.78
N GLU A 312 -0.27 -16.18 -29.12
CA GLU A 312 -1.03 -17.43 -29.22
C GLU A 312 -2.11 -17.57 -28.13
N ASP A 313 -1.84 -17.07 -26.92
CA ASP A 313 -2.65 -17.32 -25.71
C ASP A 313 -4.09 -16.78 -25.78
N GLN A 314 -4.30 -15.71 -26.54
CA GLN A 314 -5.57 -15.00 -26.61
C GLN A 314 -6.62 -15.75 -27.46
N LEU A 315 -6.18 -16.53 -28.45
CA LEU A 315 -7.06 -17.41 -29.26
C LEU A 315 -7.43 -18.71 -28.54
N ILE A 316 -6.64 -19.13 -27.55
CA ILE A 316 -6.84 -20.37 -26.79
C ILE A 316 -7.97 -20.19 -25.77
N SER A 317 -8.06 -19.02 -25.10
CA SER A 317 -9.07 -18.72 -24.07
C SER A 317 -10.51 -18.86 -24.58
N GLU A 318 -10.82 -18.31 -25.77
CA GLU A 318 -12.16 -18.46 -26.36
C GLU A 318 -12.47 -19.92 -26.77
N ARG A 319 -11.48 -20.64 -27.33
CA ARG A 319 -11.68 -22.05 -27.72
C ARG A 319 -11.99 -22.92 -26.51
N HIS A 320 -11.24 -22.77 -25.43
CA HIS A 320 -11.47 -23.50 -24.19
C HIS A 320 -12.85 -23.18 -23.59
N THR A 321 -13.24 -21.90 -23.54
CA THR A 321 -14.56 -21.48 -23.03
C THR A 321 -15.72 -22.13 -23.83
N ARG A 322 -15.59 -22.20 -25.16
CA ARG A 322 -16.57 -22.89 -26.03
C ARG A 322 -16.57 -24.40 -25.82
N LEU A 323 -15.42 -24.99 -25.50
CA LEU A 323 -15.26 -26.43 -25.21
C LEU A 323 -15.98 -26.82 -23.91
N LEU A 324 -15.77 -26.09 -22.81
CA LEU A 324 -16.50 -26.31 -21.55
C LEU A 324 -18.03 -26.23 -21.75
N VAL A 325 -18.52 -25.19 -22.44
CA VAL A 325 -19.95 -25.02 -22.74
C VAL A 325 -20.49 -26.18 -23.59
N HIS A 326 -19.68 -26.75 -24.48
CA HIS A 326 -20.05 -27.93 -25.27
C HIS A 326 -20.02 -29.22 -24.43
N GLN A 327 -19.03 -29.42 -23.55
CA GLN A 327 -18.94 -30.56 -22.64
C GLN A 327 -20.14 -30.60 -21.68
N VAL A 328 -20.47 -29.46 -21.04
CA VAL A 328 -21.64 -29.31 -20.17
C VAL A 328 -22.94 -29.61 -20.91
N LYS A 329 -23.14 -29.04 -22.12
CA LYS A 329 -24.32 -29.34 -22.95
C LYS A 329 -24.40 -30.80 -23.39
N LYS A 330 -23.26 -31.45 -23.61
CA LYS A 330 -23.21 -32.88 -23.95
C LYS A 330 -23.61 -33.74 -22.74
N ALA A 331 -23.15 -33.42 -21.53
CA ALA A 331 -23.59 -34.11 -20.31
C ALA A 331 -25.12 -34.03 -20.13
N ILE A 332 -25.67 -32.82 -20.23
CA ILE A 332 -27.12 -32.52 -20.11
C ILE A 332 -27.97 -33.22 -21.19
N SER A 333 -27.38 -33.65 -22.31
CA SER A 333 -28.08 -34.36 -23.40
C SER A 333 -27.77 -35.86 -23.47
N GLN A 334 -27.17 -36.41 -22.41
CA GLN A 334 -26.93 -37.85 -22.24
C GLN A 334 -27.53 -38.43 -20.94
N SER A 335 -28.14 -37.56 -20.12
CA SER A 335 -29.14 -37.88 -19.09
C SER A 335 -30.55 -37.82 -19.67
#